data_AF-A0A524GZL7-F1
#
_entry.id   AF-A0A524GZL7-F1
#
_cell.length_a   1.000
_cell.length_b   1.000
_cell.length_c   1.000
_cell.angle_alpha   90.00
_cell.angle_beta   90.00
_cell.angle_gamma   90.00
#
_symmetry.space_group_name_H-M   'P 1'
#
loop_
_entity.id
_entity.type
_entity.pdbx_description
1 polymer ?
#
loop_
_entity_poly.entity_id
_entity_poly.type
_entity_poly.pdbx_seq_one_letter_code
_entity_poly.pdbx_strand_id
1 'polypeptide(L)'
;MTSRSPDREDMNMGNLLASADYYPWEKVNLEAVIVPYYRSSVLIIDPIPLPDYVVINQLPSLVTEKEMLSYGLKADFHLKLFDWSLSWFKGYDPLPGIALTEFNLDMAQQIPVPYIELSVMPYKTMVLGVDFETAAGPLGIRGEAAWSSPELSYKTNEYVPYPEIKWALGTDWSAGIWRFTGEYSGKYIAEYTPSSVEPLIGTDLDFSQLAALLAIPGFNIEDYVKLQVGAFNRLYNNQLNQFYHSGGMRVEADFLYGMLLPSVMSLYNFTSRDLLII
;
A
#
# COMPACT_ATOMS: atom_id res chain seq x y z
N MET A 1 1.61 11.60 -2.29
CA MET A 1 1.81 11.71 -0.84
C MET A 1 0.52 11.28 -0.15
N THR A 2 0.44 10.05 0.34
CA THR A 2 -0.74 9.56 1.08
C THR A 2 -0.43 9.66 2.56
N SER A 3 -0.74 10.81 3.16
CA SER A 3 -0.92 10.88 4.61
C SER A 3 -2.22 10.13 4.92
N ARG A 4 -2.15 9.07 5.72
CA ARG A 4 -3.32 8.26 6.13
C ARG A 4 -3.24 7.93 7.61
N SER A 5 -3.86 8.80 8.39
CA SER A 5 -4.62 8.59 9.64
C SER A 5 -5.19 9.97 10.03
N PRO A 6 -6.48 10.15 10.34
CA PRO A 6 -6.99 11.40 10.88
C PRO A 6 -6.62 11.56 12.36
N ASP A 7 -6.38 10.44 13.04
CA ASP A 7 -5.95 10.38 14.42
C ASP A 7 -4.43 10.18 14.49
N ARG A 8 -3.76 11.16 15.10
CA ARG A 8 -2.30 11.19 15.21
C ARG A 8 -1.80 10.19 16.27
N GLU A 9 -2.67 9.72 17.17
CA GLU A 9 -2.32 8.77 18.23
C GLU A 9 -2.33 7.32 17.77
N ASP A 10 -3.17 6.95 16.80
CA ASP A 10 -3.17 5.61 16.19
C ASP A 10 -1.87 5.32 15.41
N MET A 11 -1.22 6.36 14.87
CA MET A 11 0.12 6.26 14.29
C MET A 11 1.21 5.89 15.32
N ASN A 12 0.96 6.09 16.62
CA ASN A 12 1.95 5.93 17.69
C ASN A 12 1.80 4.64 18.50
N MET A 13 0.78 3.83 18.22
CA MET A 13 0.64 2.57 18.95
C MET A 13 1.69 1.56 18.46
N GLY A 14 2.58 1.14 19.35
CA GLY A 14 3.65 0.20 19.04
C GLY A 14 3.18 -1.20 18.63
N ASN A 15 4.03 -1.90 17.89
CA ASN A 15 3.94 -3.34 17.67
C ASN A 15 4.99 -4.02 18.55
N LEU A 16 4.72 -5.21 19.09
CA LEU A 16 5.74 -5.98 19.81
C LEU A 16 6.57 -6.72 18.77
N LEU A 17 7.86 -6.45 18.81
CA LEU A 17 8.85 -7.05 17.93
C LEU A 17 9.96 -7.60 18.81
N ALA A 18 10.41 -8.81 18.52
CA ALA A 18 11.67 -9.32 19.03
C ALA A 18 12.67 -9.37 17.88
N SER A 19 13.85 -8.78 18.09
CA SER A 19 14.95 -8.79 17.14
C SER A 19 16.17 -9.51 17.73
N ALA A 20 16.99 -10.06 16.85
CA ALA A 20 18.28 -10.62 17.16
C ALA A 20 19.30 -10.16 16.12
N ASP A 21 20.32 -9.44 16.57
CA ASP A 21 21.41 -8.95 15.74
C ASP A 21 22.65 -9.81 15.89
N TYR A 22 23.33 -10.08 14.77
CA TYR A 22 24.58 -10.80 14.72
C TYR A 22 25.56 -10.08 13.79
N TYR A 23 26.73 -9.76 14.33
CA TYR A 23 27.79 -9.00 13.66
C TYR A 23 28.97 -9.94 13.32
N PRO A 24 28.94 -10.67 12.20
CA PRO A 24 30.02 -11.58 11.84
C PRO A 24 31.35 -10.84 11.59
N TRP A 25 31.28 -9.61 11.07
CA TRP A 25 32.44 -8.74 10.79
C TRP A 25 32.05 -7.27 10.98
N GLU A 26 33.03 -6.36 11.12
CA GLU A 26 32.78 -4.91 11.33
C GLU A 26 31.94 -4.23 10.24
N LYS A 27 31.87 -4.83 9.04
CA LYS A 27 31.17 -4.28 7.87
C LYS A 27 29.88 -5.02 7.53
N VAL A 28 29.47 -6.00 8.35
CA VAL A 28 28.30 -6.83 8.07
C VAL A 28 27.46 -6.97 9.32
N ASN A 29 26.18 -6.62 9.24
CA ASN A 29 25.19 -6.90 10.26
C ASN A 29 24.11 -7.84 9.71
N LEU A 30 23.75 -8.86 10.47
CA LEU A 30 22.64 -9.76 10.18
C LEU A 30 21.58 -9.57 11.25
N GLU A 31 20.37 -9.18 10.86
CA GLU A 31 19.24 -8.99 11.75
C GLU A 31 18.16 -10.04 11.46
N ALA A 32 17.63 -10.65 12.51
CA ALA A 32 16.43 -11.47 12.46
C ALA A 32 15.33 -10.84 13.30
N VAL A 33 14.13 -10.71 12.74
CA VAL A 33 12.97 -10.13 13.43
C VAL A 33 11.82 -11.12 13.47
N ILE A 34 11.06 -11.09 14.57
CA ILE A 34 9.83 -11.84 14.75
C ILE A 34 8.76 -10.95 15.37
N VAL A 35 7.55 -11.01 14.80
CA VAL A 35 6.37 -10.27 15.23
C VAL A 35 5.29 -11.31 15.58
N PRO A 36 4.96 -11.49 16.86
CA PRO A 36 4.15 -12.62 17.32
C PRO A 36 2.65 -12.43 17.16
N TYR A 37 2.18 -11.25 16.77
CA TYR A 37 0.77 -10.97 16.55
C TYR A 37 0.56 -10.03 15.37
N TYR A 38 -0.65 -10.07 14.83
CA TYR A 38 -1.06 -9.19 13.74
C TYR A 38 -1.80 -7.97 14.27
N ARG A 39 -1.54 -6.83 13.63
CA ARG A 39 -2.18 -5.58 13.92
C ARG A 39 -2.51 -4.87 12.62
N SER A 40 -3.79 -4.76 12.31
CA SER A 40 -4.26 -4.05 11.13
C SER A 40 -4.19 -2.54 11.35
N SER A 41 -3.91 -1.84 10.27
CA SER A 41 -4.21 -0.42 10.15
C SER A 41 -5.71 -0.26 10.00
N VAL A 42 -6.27 0.77 10.64
CA VAL A 42 -7.69 1.09 10.51
C VAL A 42 -7.92 1.73 9.13
N LEU A 43 -8.84 1.15 8.35
CA LEU A 43 -9.29 1.77 7.10
C LEU A 43 -10.16 2.99 7.44
N ILE A 44 -9.79 4.16 6.93
CA ILE A 44 -10.57 5.40 7.12
C ILE A 44 -11.79 5.33 6.19
N ILE A 45 -12.83 4.62 6.61
CA ILE A 45 -14.10 4.49 5.89
C ILE A 45 -15.24 5.27 6.56
N ASP A 46 -15.04 5.69 7.81
CA ASP A 46 -16.01 6.41 8.63
C ASP A 46 -16.49 7.78 8.06
N PRO A 47 -15.71 8.57 7.31
CA PRO A 47 -16.19 9.86 6.81
C PRO A 47 -17.16 9.76 5.63
N ILE A 48 -17.44 8.55 5.10
CA ILE A 48 -18.35 8.35 3.97
C ILE A 48 -19.62 7.67 4.50
N PRO A 49 -20.81 8.31 4.41
CA PRO A 49 -22.06 7.65 4.79
C PRO A 49 -22.25 6.42 3.92
N LEU A 50 -22.25 5.25 4.54
CA LEU A 50 -22.54 3.99 3.85
C LEU A 50 -24.05 3.83 3.73
N PRO A 51 -24.56 3.30 2.61
CA PRO A 51 -25.97 2.94 2.50
C PRO A 51 -26.35 1.88 3.54
N ASP A 52 -27.60 1.90 4.01
CA ASP A 52 -28.11 0.99 5.06
C ASP A 52 -27.99 -0.51 4.70
N TYR A 53 -27.86 -0.83 3.41
CA TYR A 53 -27.69 -2.18 2.91
C TYR A 53 -26.24 -2.70 2.92
N VAL A 54 -25.27 -1.89 3.33
CA VAL A 54 -23.85 -2.26 3.39
C VAL A 54 -23.39 -2.35 4.84
N VAL A 55 -22.98 -3.54 5.27
CA VAL A 55 -22.37 -3.78 6.58
C VAL A 55 -20.88 -4.04 6.38
N ILE A 56 -20.04 -3.33 7.14
CA ILE A 56 -18.58 -3.54 7.10
C ILE A 56 -18.10 -4.02 8.47
N ASN A 57 -17.69 -5.28 8.54
CA ASN A 57 -17.07 -5.88 9.70
C ASN A 57 -15.59 -5.52 9.74
N GLN A 58 -15.20 -4.78 10.78
CA GLN A 58 -13.81 -4.44 11.06
C GLN A 58 -13.10 -5.58 11.80
N LEU A 59 -11.79 -5.70 11.57
CA LEU A 59 -10.95 -6.54 12.41
C LEU A 59 -10.78 -5.89 13.79
N PRO A 60 -10.62 -6.69 14.86
CA PRO A 60 -10.15 -6.15 16.12
C PRO A 60 -8.74 -5.55 15.93
N SER A 61 -8.41 -4.54 16.73
CA SER A 61 -7.14 -3.81 16.62
C SER A 61 -5.89 -4.65 16.89
N LEU A 62 -6.05 -5.84 17.47
CA LEU A 62 -5.00 -6.80 17.76
C LEU A 62 -5.53 -8.22 17.56
N VAL A 63 -4.85 -9.01 16.72
CA VAL A 63 -5.17 -10.41 16.48
C VAL A 63 -4.00 -11.28 16.93
N THR A 64 -4.21 -12.05 18.00
CA THR A 64 -3.17 -12.87 18.65
C THR A 64 -3.30 -14.36 18.35
N GLU A 65 -3.95 -14.72 17.24
CA GLU A 65 -4.09 -16.10 16.82
C GLU A 65 -2.73 -16.70 16.46
N LYS A 66 -2.54 -18.00 16.72
CA LYS A 66 -1.24 -18.69 16.54
C LYS A 66 -0.68 -18.58 15.11
N GLU A 67 -1.55 -18.39 14.14
CA GLU A 67 -1.22 -18.31 12.72
C GLU A 67 -0.69 -16.93 12.31
N MET A 68 -0.90 -15.90 13.15
CA MET A 68 -0.57 -14.48 12.92
C MET A 68 0.91 -14.12 13.17
N LEU A 69 1.81 -15.11 13.01
CA LEU A 69 3.25 -14.93 13.15
C LEU A 69 3.87 -14.37 11.87
N SER A 70 4.65 -13.29 12.02
CA SER A 70 5.47 -12.71 10.96
C SER A 70 6.94 -12.74 11.35
N TYR A 71 7.83 -12.90 10.37
CA TYR A 71 9.26 -12.96 10.62
C TYR A 71 10.05 -12.48 9.40
N GLY A 72 11.26 -12.00 9.64
CA GLY A 72 12.13 -11.46 8.61
C GLY A 72 13.60 -11.61 8.94
N LEU A 73 14.41 -11.48 7.90
CA LEU A 73 15.86 -11.49 7.93
C LEU A 73 16.36 -10.30 7.12
N LYS A 74 17.40 -9.64 7.61
CA LYS A 74 18.08 -8.55 6.91
C LYS A 74 19.58 -8.72 7.02
N ALA A 75 20.29 -8.39 5.95
CA ALA A 75 21.74 -8.33 5.91
C ALA A 75 22.16 -6.93 5.44
N ASP A 76 22.85 -6.20 6.30
CA ASP A 76 23.43 -4.89 6.01
C ASP A 76 24.93 -5.01 5.73
N PHE A 77 25.40 -4.28 4.73
CA PHE A 77 26.80 -4.25 4.31
C PHE A 77 27.30 -2.80 4.27
N HIS A 78 28.33 -2.52 5.07
CA HIS A 78 28.89 -1.19 5.24
C HIS A 78 30.26 -1.04 4.57
N LEU A 79 30.28 -0.59 3.32
CA LEU A 79 31.52 -0.27 2.61
C LEU A 79 31.80 1.23 2.68
N LYS A 80 33.06 1.64 2.53
CA LYS A 80 33.52 3.02 2.79
C LYS A 80 32.73 4.13 2.08
N LEU A 81 32.18 3.86 0.90
CA LEU A 81 31.44 4.83 0.08
C LEU A 81 30.10 4.26 -0.41
N PHE A 82 29.72 3.07 0.07
CA PHE A 82 28.58 2.34 -0.45
C PHE A 82 28.01 1.45 0.65
N ASP A 83 26.86 1.83 1.16
CA ASP A 83 26.07 1.02 2.08
C ASP A 83 24.96 0.34 1.27
N TRP A 84 24.68 -0.92 1.57
CA TRP A 84 23.52 -1.60 0.97
C TRP A 84 22.99 -2.68 1.88
N SER A 85 21.72 -3.01 1.70
CA SER A 85 21.07 -4.08 2.45
C SER A 85 20.28 -5.02 1.54
N LEU A 86 20.13 -6.26 2.00
CA LEU A 86 19.19 -7.24 1.46
C LEU A 86 18.25 -7.67 2.58
N SER A 87 16.95 -7.60 2.34
CA SER A 87 15.92 -8.00 3.30
C SER A 87 14.97 -9.03 2.70
N TRP A 88 14.51 -9.95 3.56
CA TRP A 88 13.45 -10.89 3.29
C TRP A 88 12.48 -10.88 4.45
N PHE A 89 11.19 -10.75 4.17
CA PHE A 89 10.14 -10.74 5.18
C PHE A 89 8.99 -11.65 4.74
N LYS A 90 8.46 -12.46 5.65
CA LYS A 90 7.21 -13.20 5.45
C LYS A 90 6.27 -12.91 6.62
N GLY A 91 5.16 -12.25 6.33
CA GLY A 91 4.27 -11.76 7.37
C GLY A 91 2.94 -11.25 6.85
N TYR A 92 2.08 -10.84 7.77
CA TYR A 92 0.79 -10.23 7.44
C TYR A 92 0.98 -8.76 7.10
N ASP A 93 0.35 -8.33 6.02
CA ASP A 93 0.38 -6.92 5.61
C ASP A 93 -0.47 -6.09 6.60
N PRO A 94 0.10 -5.04 7.22
CA PRO A 94 -0.66 -4.17 8.12
C PRO A 94 -1.80 -3.44 7.40
N LEU A 95 -1.84 -3.43 6.06
CA LEU A 95 -2.96 -2.93 5.26
C LEU A 95 -3.82 -4.12 4.79
N PRO A 96 -4.87 -4.51 5.54
CA PRO A 96 -5.76 -5.58 5.12
C PRO A 96 -6.60 -5.17 3.90
N GLY A 97 -7.09 -6.16 3.17
CA GLY A 97 -8.08 -5.96 2.10
C GLY A 97 -9.51 -6.12 2.60
N ILE A 98 -10.48 -5.88 1.73
CA ILE A 98 -11.90 -6.09 2.00
C ILE A 98 -12.41 -7.28 1.18
N ALA A 99 -13.09 -8.23 1.81
CA ALA A 99 -13.72 -9.37 1.15
C ALA A 99 -15.25 -9.27 1.21
N LEU A 100 -15.94 -9.77 0.20
CA LEU A 100 -17.38 -10.01 0.24
C LEU A 100 -17.63 -11.29 1.04
N THR A 101 -18.26 -11.17 2.20
CA THR A 101 -18.57 -12.32 3.07
C THR A 101 -19.99 -12.81 2.93
N GLU A 102 -20.94 -11.91 2.67
CA GLU A 102 -22.33 -12.27 2.37
C GLU A 102 -22.90 -11.32 1.32
N PHE A 103 -23.68 -11.89 0.40
CA PHE A 103 -24.48 -11.13 -0.54
C PHE A 103 -25.88 -11.76 -0.62
N ASN A 104 -26.91 -10.94 -0.46
CA ASN A 104 -28.28 -11.34 -0.67
C ASN A 104 -29.03 -10.24 -1.44
N LEU A 105 -29.96 -10.64 -2.29
CA LEU A 105 -30.86 -9.71 -2.97
C LEU A 105 -32.30 -10.18 -2.72
N ASP A 106 -33.02 -9.46 -1.85
CA ASP A 106 -34.42 -9.75 -1.61
C ASP A 106 -35.27 -9.23 -2.78
N MET A 107 -35.76 -10.15 -3.59
CA MET A 107 -36.65 -9.91 -4.73
C MET A 107 -38.13 -10.02 -4.38
N ALA A 108 -38.49 -10.28 -3.11
CA ALA A 108 -39.88 -10.42 -2.69
C ALA A 108 -40.64 -9.08 -2.65
N GLN A 109 -39.90 -7.95 -2.58
CA GLN A 109 -40.46 -6.61 -2.57
C GLN A 109 -40.53 -6.00 -3.99
N GLN A 110 -41.37 -4.98 -4.17
CA GLN A 110 -41.52 -4.28 -5.45
C GLN A 110 -40.23 -3.53 -5.87
N ILE A 111 -39.39 -3.19 -4.90
CA ILE A 111 -38.04 -2.64 -5.09
C ILE A 111 -37.08 -3.66 -4.48
N PRO A 112 -36.16 -4.26 -5.26
CA PRO A 112 -35.16 -5.18 -4.73
C PRO A 112 -34.31 -4.51 -3.65
N VAL A 113 -34.15 -5.18 -2.52
CA VAL A 113 -33.30 -4.69 -1.42
C VAL A 113 -32.05 -5.56 -1.34
N PRO A 114 -30.86 -5.03 -1.70
CA PRO A 114 -29.62 -5.77 -1.52
C PRO A 114 -29.25 -5.82 -0.04
N TYR A 115 -28.45 -6.82 0.32
CA TYR A 115 -27.70 -6.92 1.56
C TYR A 115 -26.28 -7.31 1.19
N ILE A 116 -25.32 -6.47 1.57
CA ILE A 116 -23.90 -6.64 1.24
C ILE A 116 -23.12 -6.60 2.55
N GLU A 117 -22.53 -7.73 2.92
CA GLU A 117 -21.64 -7.83 4.06
C GLU A 117 -20.19 -7.93 3.60
N LEU A 118 -19.40 -6.95 4.03
CA LEU A 118 -17.98 -6.86 3.74
C LEU A 118 -17.19 -7.09 5.02
N SER A 119 -16.11 -7.84 4.93
CA SER A 119 -15.21 -8.04 6.07
C SER A 119 -13.79 -7.65 5.73
N VAL A 120 -13.16 -6.92 6.63
CA VAL A 120 -11.73 -6.62 6.54
C VAL A 120 -10.95 -7.92 6.80
N MET A 121 -10.14 -8.33 5.83
CA MET A 121 -9.44 -9.61 5.83
C MET A 121 -7.92 -9.40 5.75
N PRO A 122 -7.15 -9.94 6.70
CA PRO A 122 -5.71 -9.88 6.63
C PRO A 122 -5.19 -10.87 5.58
N TYR A 123 -4.08 -10.54 4.92
CA TYR A 123 -3.41 -11.45 4.00
C TYR A 123 -1.92 -11.53 4.31
N LYS A 124 -1.34 -12.70 4.04
CA LYS A 124 0.10 -12.95 4.22
C LYS A 124 0.84 -12.68 2.93
N THR A 125 1.97 -12.01 3.03
CA THR A 125 2.83 -11.63 1.91
C THR A 125 4.28 -11.91 2.22
N MET A 126 5.02 -12.27 1.18
CA MET A 126 6.46 -12.36 1.20
C MET A 126 7.03 -11.13 0.50
N VAL A 127 8.01 -10.47 1.11
CA VAL A 127 8.69 -9.31 0.57
C VAL A 127 10.18 -9.59 0.48
N LEU A 128 10.78 -9.33 -0.68
CA LEU A 128 12.23 -9.26 -0.88
C LEU A 128 12.59 -7.81 -1.17
N GLY A 129 13.47 -7.22 -0.36
CA GLY A 129 13.91 -5.84 -0.49
C GLY A 129 15.41 -5.72 -0.69
N VAL A 130 15.83 -4.73 -1.46
CA VAL A 130 17.21 -4.27 -1.56
C VAL A 130 17.22 -2.76 -1.44
N ASP A 131 18.17 -2.22 -0.70
CA ASP A 131 18.42 -0.78 -0.64
C ASP A 131 19.91 -0.51 -0.71
N PHE A 132 20.27 0.68 -1.17
CA PHE A 132 21.64 1.16 -1.19
C PHE A 132 21.71 2.67 -1.01
N GLU A 133 22.84 3.11 -0.49
CA GLU A 133 23.20 4.52 -0.36
C GLU A 133 24.68 4.70 -0.71
N THR A 134 25.00 5.76 -1.45
CA THR A 134 26.36 6.10 -1.82
C THR A 134 26.54 7.61 -1.90
N ALA A 135 27.76 8.06 -1.59
CA ALA A 135 28.13 9.46 -1.70
C ALA A 135 29.42 9.62 -2.52
N ALA A 136 29.38 10.54 -3.48
CA ALA A 136 30.52 10.93 -4.31
C ALA A 136 30.68 12.46 -4.26
N GLY A 137 31.48 12.94 -3.29
CA GLY A 137 31.67 14.38 -3.07
C GLY A 137 30.38 15.03 -2.56
N PRO A 138 29.85 16.08 -3.23
CA PRO A 138 28.60 16.75 -2.82
C PRO A 138 27.32 16.02 -3.26
N LEU A 139 27.45 14.89 -3.96
CA LEU A 139 26.33 14.12 -4.50
C LEU A 139 26.09 12.87 -3.65
N GLY A 140 24.91 12.78 -3.03
CA GLY A 140 24.35 11.57 -2.46
C GLY A 140 23.39 10.90 -3.44
N ILE A 141 23.39 9.57 -3.47
CA ILE A 141 22.44 8.76 -4.23
C ILE A 141 21.93 7.67 -3.29
N ARG A 142 20.62 7.52 -3.22
CA ARG A 142 19.93 6.46 -2.48
C ARG A 142 18.99 5.72 -3.40
N GLY A 143 18.83 4.43 -3.22
CA GLY A 143 17.86 3.66 -3.99
C GLY A 143 17.34 2.48 -3.20
N GLU A 144 16.09 2.13 -3.45
CA GLU A 144 15.44 0.96 -2.88
C GLU A 144 14.59 0.27 -3.95
N ALA A 145 14.49 -1.05 -3.86
CA ALA A 145 13.55 -1.84 -4.63
C ALA A 145 13.03 -2.99 -3.78
N ALA A 146 11.74 -3.27 -3.89
CA ALA A 146 11.10 -4.36 -3.17
C ALA A 146 10.15 -5.12 -4.10
N TRP A 147 10.18 -6.44 -4.03
CA TRP A 147 9.19 -7.33 -4.64
C TRP A 147 8.33 -7.94 -3.56
N SER A 148 7.02 -7.81 -3.72
CA SER A 148 6.00 -8.37 -2.82
C SER A 148 5.19 -9.43 -3.55
N SER A 149 5.02 -10.59 -2.93
CA SER A 149 4.21 -11.71 -3.43
C SER A 149 3.29 -12.22 -2.32
N PRO A 150 1.97 -11.95 -2.43
CA PRO A 150 0.99 -12.54 -1.54
C PRO A 150 0.96 -14.07 -1.63
N GLU A 151 0.67 -14.74 -0.51
CA GLU A 151 0.64 -16.21 -0.42
C GLU A 151 -0.64 -16.78 -1.03
N LEU A 152 -1.75 -16.04 -0.91
CA LEU A 152 -3.02 -16.37 -1.55
C LEU A 152 -3.11 -15.75 -2.95
N SER A 153 -3.91 -16.35 -3.82
CA SER A 153 -4.09 -15.83 -5.18
C SER A 153 -5.15 -14.73 -5.22
N TYR A 154 -4.80 -13.61 -5.88
CA TYR A 154 -5.72 -12.52 -6.25
C TYR A 154 -6.85 -12.97 -7.20
N LYS A 155 -6.71 -14.14 -7.86
CA LYS A 155 -7.73 -14.69 -8.77
C LYS A 155 -8.91 -15.30 -8.01
N THR A 156 -8.67 -15.79 -6.81
CA THR A 156 -9.69 -16.46 -5.97
C THR A 156 -10.13 -15.58 -4.79
N ASN A 157 -9.24 -14.70 -4.33
CA ASN A 157 -9.44 -13.85 -3.16
C ASN A 157 -9.31 -12.37 -3.57
N GLU A 158 -10.42 -11.67 -3.64
CA GLU A 158 -10.53 -10.26 -4.04
C GLU A 158 -9.87 -9.28 -3.07
N TYR A 159 -9.68 -9.68 -1.81
CA TYR A 159 -8.99 -8.91 -0.77
C TYR A 159 -7.46 -8.97 -0.88
N VAL A 160 -6.92 -9.84 -1.74
CA VAL A 160 -5.49 -10.05 -1.90
C VAL A 160 -4.99 -9.22 -3.09
N PRO A 161 -3.97 -8.36 -2.90
CA PRO A 161 -3.44 -7.56 -4.00
C PRO A 161 -2.67 -8.41 -5.01
N TYR A 162 -2.35 -7.82 -6.16
CA TYR A 162 -1.41 -8.42 -7.11
C TYR A 162 0.01 -8.44 -6.54
N PRO A 163 0.85 -9.41 -6.93
CA PRO A 163 2.28 -9.32 -6.74
C PRO A 163 2.83 -8.06 -7.44
N GLU A 164 3.77 -7.39 -6.81
CA GLU A 164 4.23 -6.08 -7.27
C GLU A 164 5.71 -5.86 -7.00
N ILE A 165 6.33 -5.01 -7.82
CA ILE A 165 7.68 -4.50 -7.62
C ILE A 165 7.55 -2.99 -7.41
N LYS A 166 8.10 -2.48 -6.31
CA LYS A 166 8.24 -1.05 -6.02
C LYS A 166 9.70 -0.68 -6.08
N TRP A 167 9.99 0.54 -6.49
CA TRP A 167 11.33 1.09 -6.40
C TRP A 167 11.31 2.59 -6.19
N ALA A 168 12.34 3.11 -5.57
CA ALA A 168 12.61 4.53 -5.47
C ALA A 168 14.11 4.79 -5.68
N LEU A 169 14.41 5.93 -6.28
CA LEU A 169 15.76 6.45 -6.48
C LEU A 169 15.75 7.92 -6.07
N GLY A 170 16.58 8.26 -5.10
CA GLY A 170 16.79 9.62 -4.61
C GLY A 170 18.20 10.09 -4.92
N THR A 171 18.34 11.38 -5.15
CA THR A 171 19.63 12.04 -5.25
C THR A 171 19.59 13.36 -4.49
N ASP A 172 20.67 13.63 -3.77
CA ASP A 172 20.87 14.85 -3.00
C ASP A 172 22.15 15.53 -3.48
N TRP A 173 22.06 16.79 -3.88
CA TRP A 173 23.21 17.56 -4.33
C TRP A 173 23.24 18.91 -3.63
N SER A 174 24.37 19.23 -3.00
CA SER A 174 24.57 20.50 -2.30
C SER A 174 25.73 21.30 -2.91
N ALA A 175 25.47 22.57 -3.24
CA ALA A 175 26.47 23.47 -3.83
C ALA A 175 26.33 24.90 -3.28
N GLY A 176 27.25 25.27 -2.38
CA GLY A 176 27.23 26.57 -1.72
C GLY A 176 25.98 26.71 -0.84
N ILE A 177 25.15 27.71 -1.15
CA ILE A 177 23.87 27.91 -0.47
C ILE A 177 22.76 26.99 -0.98
N TRP A 178 22.93 26.36 -2.15
CA TRP A 178 21.85 25.61 -2.78
C TRP A 178 21.86 24.14 -2.38
N ARG A 179 20.67 23.59 -2.15
CA ARG A 179 20.44 22.16 -1.95
C ARG A 179 19.35 21.70 -2.92
N PHE A 180 19.63 20.60 -3.60
CA PHE A 180 18.74 19.99 -4.58
C PHE A 180 18.50 18.55 -4.18
N THR A 181 17.24 18.17 -4.04
CA THR A 181 16.84 16.78 -3.82
C THR A 181 15.94 16.36 -4.97
N GLY A 182 16.34 15.31 -5.69
CA GLY A 182 15.53 14.69 -6.72
C GLY A 182 15.09 13.31 -6.27
N GLU A 183 13.83 12.96 -6.52
CA GLU A 183 13.30 11.64 -6.21
C GLU A 183 12.51 11.11 -7.40
N TYR A 184 12.66 9.83 -7.69
CA TYR A 184 11.85 9.12 -8.67
C TYR A 184 11.40 7.81 -8.05
N SER A 185 10.11 7.53 -8.10
CA SER A 185 9.54 6.27 -7.62
C SER A 185 8.70 5.62 -8.69
N GLY A 186 8.68 4.30 -8.66
CA GLY A 186 7.90 3.51 -9.58
C GLY A 186 7.34 2.25 -8.94
N LYS A 187 6.33 1.72 -9.61
CA LYS A 187 5.63 0.50 -9.23
C LYS A 187 5.25 -0.27 -10.48
N TYR A 188 5.48 -1.58 -10.46
CA TYR A 188 5.06 -2.51 -11.50
C TYR A 188 4.20 -3.60 -10.90
N ILE A 189 3.05 -3.86 -11.50
CA ILE A 189 2.11 -4.90 -11.08
C ILE A 189 2.32 -6.14 -11.96
N ALA A 190 2.76 -7.24 -11.35
CA ALA A 190 2.98 -8.49 -12.05
C ALA A 190 1.64 -9.21 -12.29
N GLU A 191 1.51 -9.86 -13.45
CA GLU A 191 0.27 -10.54 -13.88
C GLU A 191 -0.97 -9.63 -13.89
N TYR A 192 -0.77 -8.34 -14.10
CA TYR A 192 -1.84 -7.35 -14.10
C TYR A 192 -2.96 -7.72 -15.07
N THR A 193 -4.19 -7.70 -14.56
CA THR A 193 -5.41 -7.78 -15.36
C THR A 193 -6.29 -6.57 -15.07
N PRO A 194 -6.71 -5.79 -16.09
CA PRO A 194 -7.61 -4.65 -15.89
C PRO A 194 -8.88 -5.07 -15.16
N SER A 195 -9.39 -4.19 -14.29
CA SER A 195 -10.72 -4.41 -13.72
C SER A 195 -11.76 -4.28 -14.82
N SER A 196 -12.67 -5.26 -14.90
CA SER A 196 -13.81 -5.21 -15.82
C SER A 196 -14.95 -4.31 -15.31
N VAL A 197 -14.88 -3.88 -14.06
CA VAL A 197 -15.90 -3.10 -13.36
C VAL A 197 -15.28 -1.94 -12.60
N GLU A 198 -16.07 -0.89 -12.38
CA GLU A 198 -15.68 0.22 -11.50
C GLU A 198 -15.89 -0.14 -10.01
N PRO A 199 -15.12 0.46 -9.09
CA PRO A 199 -15.28 0.25 -7.64
C PRO A 199 -16.66 0.67 -7.13
N LEU A 200 -17.30 -0.17 -6.30
CA LEU A 200 -18.65 0.07 -5.78
C LEU A 200 -18.69 1.04 -4.57
N ILE A 201 -17.70 0.98 -3.69
CA ILE A 201 -17.78 1.64 -2.37
C ILE A 201 -17.85 3.16 -2.52
N GLY A 202 -18.97 3.74 -2.06
CA GLY A 202 -19.25 5.18 -2.09
C GLY A 202 -20.12 5.66 -3.25
N THR A 203 -20.68 4.75 -4.07
CA THR A 203 -21.62 5.09 -5.16
C THR A 203 -23.01 4.50 -4.91
N ASP A 204 -24.06 5.29 -5.17
CA ASP A 204 -25.44 4.82 -5.10
C ASP A 204 -25.69 3.76 -6.17
N LEU A 205 -26.42 2.70 -5.81
CA LEU A 205 -26.81 1.67 -6.77
C LEU A 205 -27.76 2.23 -7.82
N ASP A 206 -27.34 2.22 -9.07
CA ASP A 206 -28.24 2.47 -10.19
C ASP A 206 -29.08 1.21 -10.48
N PHE A 207 -30.27 1.17 -9.88
CA PHE A 207 -31.23 0.07 -10.05
C PHE A 207 -31.64 -0.15 -11.52
N SER A 208 -31.56 0.87 -12.38
CA SER A 208 -31.89 0.72 -13.80
C SER A 208 -30.81 -0.06 -14.54
N GLN A 209 -29.54 0.21 -14.23
CA GLN A 209 -28.40 -0.56 -14.75
C GLN A 209 -28.40 -1.97 -14.17
N LEU A 210 -28.68 -2.12 -12.88
CA LEU A 210 -28.75 -3.43 -12.25
C LEU A 210 -29.85 -4.31 -12.86
N ALA A 211 -31.04 -3.74 -13.10
CA ALA A 211 -32.13 -4.46 -13.76
C ALA A 211 -31.76 -4.89 -15.19
N ALA A 212 -31.03 -4.05 -15.93
CA ALA A 212 -30.54 -4.41 -17.26
C ALA A 212 -29.51 -5.55 -17.22
N LEU A 213 -28.62 -5.57 -16.23
CA LEU A 213 -27.64 -6.64 -16.03
C LEU A 213 -28.31 -7.96 -15.61
N LEU A 214 -29.28 -7.91 -14.69
CA LEU A 214 -30.06 -9.08 -14.25
C LEU A 214 -30.89 -9.70 -15.38
N ALA A 215 -31.23 -8.93 -16.42
CA ALA A 215 -31.91 -9.45 -17.61
C ALA A 215 -31.01 -10.28 -18.53
N ILE A 216 -29.68 -10.24 -18.36
CA ILE A 216 -28.73 -11.02 -19.16
C ILE A 216 -28.74 -12.48 -18.68
N PRO A 217 -29.07 -13.46 -19.54
CA PRO A 217 -29.05 -14.87 -19.15
C PRO A 217 -27.66 -15.31 -18.67
N GLY A 218 -27.59 -15.90 -17.47
CA GLY A 218 -26.35 -16.40 -16.88
C GLY A 218 -25.51 -15.35 -16.14
N PHE A 219 -26.00 -14.11 -16.01
CA PHE A 219 -25.36 -13.10 -15.15
C PHE A 219 -25.49 -13.50 -13.67
N ASN A 220 -24.37 -13.50 -12.96
CA ASN A 220 -24.32 -13.69 -11.52
C ASN A 220 -24.00 -12.35 -10.84
N ILE A 221 -24.98 -11.82 -10.11
CA ILE A 221 -24.85 -10.56 -9.39
C ILE A 221 -23.84 -10.64 -8.25
N GLU A 222 -23.71 -11.79 -7.58
CA GLU A 222 -22.75 -11.97 -6.49
C GLU A 222 -21.32 -11.85 -7.02
N ASP A 223 -21.03 -12.51 -8.15
CA ASP A 223 -19.73 -12.40 -8.82
C ASP A 223 -19.45 -10.96 -9.26
N TYR A 224 -20.47 -10.24 -9.74
CA TYR A 224 -20.34 -8.83 -10.10
C TYR A 224 -19.98 -7.95 -8.90
N VAL A 225 -20.69 -8.08 -7.77
CA VAL A 225 -20.39 -7.35 -6.54
C VAL A 225 -18.99 -7.70 -6.03
N LYS A 226 -18.61 -8.98 -6.08
CA LYS A 226 -17.26 -9.43 -5.73
C LYS A 226 -16.17 -8.79 -6.59
N LEU A 227 -16.40 -8.66 -7.90
CA LEU A 227 -15.50 -7.95 -8.81
C LEU A 227 -15.37 -6.46 -8.45
N GLN A 228 -16.46 -5.81 -8.03
CA GLN A 228 -16.42 -4.40 -7.64
C GLN A 228 -15.70 -4.18 -6.30
N VAL A 229 -15.85 -5.10 -5.34
CA VAL A 229 -15.06 -5.11 -4.10
C VAL A 229 -13.57 -5.27 -4.44
N GLY A 230 -13.24 -6.19 -5.35
CA GLY A 230 -11.88 -6.35 -5.87
C GLY A 230 -11.35 -5.08 -6.55
N ALA A 231 -12.17 -4.37 -7.32
CA ALA A 231 -11.81 -3.10 -7.95
C ALA A 231 -11.51 -2.01 -6.89
N PHE A 232 -12.27 -1.97 -5.80
CA PHE A 232 -12.01 -1.08 -4.67
C PHE A 232 -10.67 -1.39 -3.99
N ASN A 233 -10.38 -2.66 -3.71
CA ASN A 233 -9.08 -3.04 -3.14
C ASN A 233 -7.91 -2.64 -4.05
N ARG A 234 -8.08 -2.75 -5.38
CA ARG A 234 -7.08 -2.30 -6.36
C ARG A 234 -6.90 -0.79 -6.36
N LEU A 235 -7.99 -0.03 -6.29
CA LEU A 235 -7.92 1.43 -6.12
C LEU A 235 -7.17 1.79 -4.83
N TYR A 236 -7.54 1.16 -3.73
CA TYR A 236 -6.96 1.42 -2.42
C TYR A 236 -5.43 1.15 -2.38
N ASN A 237 -4.99 0.10 -3.07
CA ASN A 237 -3.59 -0.34 -3.16
C ASN A 237 -2.80 0.32 -4.31
N ASN A 238 -3.37 1.23 -5.09
CA ASN A 238 -2.77 1.76 -6.33
C ASN A 238 -2.35 0.63 -7.28
N GLN A 239 -3.31 -0.19 -7.71
CA GLN A 239 -3.16 -1.31 -8.65
C GLN A 239 -4.20 -1.26 -9.79
N LEU A 240 -4.75 -0.09 -10.08
CA LEU A 240 -5.62 0.16 -11.23
C LEU A 240 -4.88 0.16 -12.57
N ASN A 241 -3.57 0.46 -12.58
CA ASN A 241 -2.71 0.43 -13.76
C ASN A 241 -1.57 -0.56 -13.56
N GLN A 242 -1.02 -1.10 -14.66
CA GLN A 242 0.13 -2.00 -14.60
C GLN A 242 1.41 -1.30 -14.10
N PHE A 243 1.55 -0.01 -14.44
CA PHE A 243 2.72 0.79 -14.13
C PHE A 243 2.29 2.07 -13.42
N TYR A 244 3.02 2.44 -12.37
CA TYR A 244 2.94 3.75 -11.74
C TYR A 244 4.31 4.38 -11.67
N HIS A 245 4.38 5.68 -11.94
CA HIS A 245 5.63 6.44 -11.85
C HIS A 245 5.36 7.85 -11.33
N SER A 246 6.21 8.33 -10.44
CA SER A 246 6.21 9.71 -10.00
C SER A 246 7.63 10.23 -9.83
N GLY A 247 7.83 11.51 -10.12
CA GLY A 247 9.10 12.19 -9.97
C GLY A 247 8.90 13.49 -9.22
N GLY A 248 9.83 13.82 -8.33
CA GLY A 248 9.80 15.04 -7.55
C GLY A 248 11.17 15.69 -7.51
N MET A 249 11.14 17.00 -7.30
CA MET A 249 12.35 17.81 -7.09
C MET A 249 12.06 18.85 -6.02
N ARG A 250 12.97 18.96 -5.06
CA ARG A 250 13.01 20.00 -4.06
C ARG A 250 14.26 20.85 -4.25
N VAL A 251 14.08 22.16 -4.19
CA VAL A 251 15.17 23.14 -4.26
C VAL A 251 15.10 24.00 -3.02
N GLU A 252 16.21 24.08 -2.30
CA GLU A 252 16.34 24.86 -1.08
C GLU A 252 17.54 25.79 -1.16
N ALA A 253 17.46 26.94 -0.51
CA ALA A 253 18.59 27.86 -0.38
C ALA A 253 18.82 28.23 1.08
N ASP A 254 20.06 28.10 1.51
CA ASP A 254 20.53 28.40 2.86
C ASP A 254 20.96 29.86 2.97
N PHE A 255 20.11 30.68 3.60
CA PHE A 255 20.40 32.08 3.87
C PHE A 255 20.62 32.32 5.36
N LEU A 256 21.39 33.36 5.67
CA LEU A 256 21.63 33.82 7.03
C LEU A 256 22.18 32.71 7.95
N TYR A 257 23.09 31.87 7.45
CA TYR A 257 23.67 30.75 8.20
C TYR A 257 22.61 29.78 8.74
N GLY A 258 21.64 29.40 7.91
CA GLY A 258 20.56 28.47 8.24
C GLY A 258 19.37 29.09 8.96
N MET A 259 19.36 30.40 9.23
CA MET A 259 18.19 31.05 9.85
C MET A 259 17.00 31.18 8.88
N LEU A 260 17.25 31.15 7.57
CA LEU A 260 16.21 31.24 6.54
C LEU A 260 16.46 30.19 5.45
N LEU A 261 15.51 29.29 5.27
CA LEU A 261 15.57 28.16 4.33
C LEU A 261 14.32 28.14 3.42
N PRO A 262 14.19 29.06 2.44
CA PRO A 262 13.17 28.93 1.42
C PRO A 262 13.34 27.61 0.68
N SER A 263 12.23 26.93 0.48
CA SER A 263 12.14 25.61 -0.14
C SER A 263 10.99 25.64 -1.12
N VAL A 264 11.21 25.11 -2.33
CA VAL A 264 10.15 24.84 -3.30
C VAL A 264 10.22 23.37 -3.64
N MET A 265 9.10 22.68 -3.49
CA MET A 265 8.96 21.28 -3.82
C MET A 265 7.97 21.11 -4.97
N SER A 266 8.36 20.32 -5.95
CA SER A 266 7.48 19.85 -7.03
C SER A 266 7.40 18.34 -7.01
N LEU A 267 6.23 17.80 -7.29
CA LEU A 267 5.99 16.38 -7.47
C LEU A 267 5.02 16.20 -8.64
N TYR A 268 5.38 15.36 -9.60
CA TYR A 268 4.57 15.03 -10.74
C TYR A 268 4.32 13.52 -10.80
N ASN A 269 3.05 13.12 -10.83
CA ASN A 269 2.66 11.74 -11.05
C ASN A 269 2.42 11.54 -12.55
N PHE A 270 3.29 10.80 -13.22
CA PHE A 270 3.19 10.58 -14.67
C PHE A 270 1.98 9.72 -15.06
N THR A 271 1.46 8.92 -14.13
CA THR A 271 0.36 7.99 -14.35
C THR A 271 -1.00 8.68 -14.24
N SER A 272 -1.22 9.45 -13.18
CA SER A 272 -2.44 10.23 -13.03
C SER A 272 -2.40 11.61 -13.70
N ARG A 273 -1.20 12.07 -14.09
CA ARG A 273 -0.92 13.41 -14.66
C ARG A 273 -1.19 14.55 -13.68
N ASP A 274 -1.03 14.28 -12.38
CA ASP A 274 -1.20 15.27 -11.33
C ASP A 274 0.12 15.96 -11.00
N LEU A 275 0.08 17.29 -10.89
CA LEU A 275 1.20 18.13 -10.47
C LEU A 275 0.88 18.76 -9.11
N LEU A 276 1.80 18.57 -8.17
CA LEU A 276 1.80 19.21 -6.86
C LEU A 276 3.01 20.14 -6.78
N ILE A 277 2.78 21.39 -6.36
CA ILE A 277 3.82 22.37 -6.06
C ILE A 277 3.52 22.96 -4.70
N ILE A 278 4.52 22.98 -3.81
CA ILE A 278 4.45 23.52 -2.44
C ILE A 278 5.65 24.42 -2.21
#